data_AF-A0A9P5D395-F1
#
_entry.id   AF-A0A9P5D395-F1
#
_cell.length_a   1.000
_cell.length_b   1.000
_cell.length_c   1.000
_cell.angle_alpha   90.00
_cell.angle_beta   90.00
_cell.angle_gamma   90.00
#
_symmetry.space_group_name_H-M   'P 1'
#
loop_
_entity.id
_entity.type
_entity.pdbx_description
1 polymer ?
#
loop_
_entity_poly.entity_id
_entity_poly.type
_entity_poly.pdbx_seq_one_letter_code
_entity_poly.pdbx_strand_id
1 'polypeptide(L)'
;MPSHSPVSQSEVNTYSLDTSVSSPDDHFPDLHPSEPLSLVIRASNGKSKRNRSDKINVSTIVKPDELEVFYARYADVCKAGMTALKPRDRSRKKEKAKAKKKKAVA
;
A
#
# COMPACT_ATOMS: atom_id res chain seq x y z
N MET A 1 -8.63 36.46 -33.65
CA MET A 1 -8.13 36.65 -32.27
C MET A 1 -8.67 35.50 -31.42
N PRO A 2 -8.01 34.33 -31.38
CA PRO A 2 -8.51 33.19 -30.62
C PRO A 2 -8.23 33.39 -29.12
N SER A 3 -9.30 33.50 -28.33
CA SER A 3 -9.26 33.53 -26.87
C SER A 3 -8.89 32.15 -26.34
N HIS A 4 -7.68 31.99 -25.82
CA HIS A 4 -7.32 30.80 -25.04
C HIS A 4 -7.73 30.99 -23.59
N SER A 5 -8.74 30.23 -23.17
CA SER A 5 -9.03 29.95 -21.76
C SER A 5 -7.85 29.19 -21.15
N PRO A 6 -7.37 29.54 -19.94
CA PRO A 6 -6.35 28.74 -19.28
C PRO A 6 -6.98 27.44 -18.76
N VAL A 7 -6.44 26.33 -19.26
CA VAL A 7 -6.66 24.97 -18.78
C VAL A 7 -6.31 24.92 -17.30
N SER A 8 -7.30 24.66 -16.45
CA SER A 8 -7.11 24.35 -15.03
C SER A 8 -6.51 22.94 -14.91
N GLN A 9 -5.19 22.85 -15.05
CA GLN A 9 -4.40 21.69 -14.67
C GLN A 9 -3.24 22.16 -13.80
N SER A 10 -3.37 21.94 -12.50
CA SER A 10 -2.31 21.47 -11.61
C SER A 10 -2.80 21.61 -10.17
N GLU A 11 -3.49 20.59 -9.66
CA GLU A 11 -3.28 20.27 -8.24
C GLU A 11 -1.82 19.83 -8.14
N VAL A 12 -0.99 20.82 -7.87
CA VAL A 12 0.41 20.69 -7.52
C VAL A 12 0.48 19.75 -6.32
N ASN A 13 1.07 18.57 -6.53
CA ASN A 13 1.37 17.62 -5.46
C ASN A 13 2.22 18.35 -4.41
N THR A 14 1.57 18.76 -3.32
CA THR A 14 2.21 19.37 -2.17
C THR A 14 2.71 18.23 -1.29
N TYR A 15 3.90 17.75 -1.58
CA TYR A 15 4.83 17.42 -0.51
C TYR A 15 5.64 18.68 -0.29
N SER A 16 5.04 19.65 0.41
CA SER A 16 5.86 20.62 1.14
C SER A 16 6.61 19.79 2.19
N LEU A 17 7.83 19.37 1.86
CA LEU A 17 8.86 19.43 2.89
C LEU A 17 8.93 20.91 3.23
N ASP A 18 8.20 21.34 4.25
CA ASP A 18 8.58 22.53 4.98
C ASP A 18 9.93 22.17 5.59
N THR A 19 10.97 22.36 4.79
CA THR A 19 12.35 22.19 5.21
C THR A 19 12.54 23.36 6.13
N SER A 20 12.14 23.20 7.40
CA SER A 20 12.52 24.08 8.47
C SER A 20 14.01 24.26 8.32
N VAL A 21 14.38 25.49 7.98
CA VAL A 21 15.73 25.99 7.72
C VAL A 21 16.77 25.05 8.31
N SER A 22 17.56 24.40 7.45
CA SER A 22 18.68 23.57 7.87
C SER A 22 19.53 24.36 8.87
N SER A 23 19.32 24.11 10.15
CA SER A 23 20.22 24.54 11.21
C SER A 23 21.45 23.66 11.13
N PRO A 24 22.67 24.21 11.27
CA PRO A 24 23.91 23.44 11.14
C PRO A 24 24.02 22.26 12.13
N ASP A 25 23.20 22.25 13.18
CA ASP A 25 23.14 21.21 14.20
C ASP A 25 22.10 20.10 13.95
N ASP A 26 21.21 20.26 12.96
CA ASP A 26 20.19 19.25 12.65
C ASP A 26 20.50 18.55 11.33
N HIS A 27 21.24 17.45 11.46
CA HIS A 27 21.70 16.66 10.32
C HIS A 27 20.58 15.84 9.65
N PHE A 28 19.40 15.71 10.27
CA PHE A 28 18.29 14.89 9.75
C PHE A 28 16.91 15.51 10.02
N PRO A 29 16.57 16.62 9.35
CA PRO A 29 15.26 17.27 9.50
C PRO A 29 14.07 16.36 9.12
N ASP A 30 14.31 15.30 8.34
CA ASP A 30 13.32 14.29 7.95
C ASP A 30 12.89 13.37 9.12
N LEU A 31 13.66 13.30 10.21
CA LEU A 31 13.29 12.50 11.39
C LEU A 31 12.28 13.20 12.32
N HIS A 32 12.06 14.51 12.12
CA HIS A 32 11.16 15.33 12.92
C HIS A 32 10.15 16.10 12.05
N PRO A 33 9.31 15.40 11.28
CA PRO A 33 8.30 16.08 10.47
C PRO A 33 7.26 16.74 11.37
N SER A 34 6.88 17.98 11.08
CA SER A 34 5.84 18.70 11.84
C SER A 34 4.44 18.12 11.60
N GLU A 35 4.24 17.46 10.45
CA GLU A 35 3.00 16.81 10.06
C GLU A 35 3.23 15.32 9.77
N PRO A 36 2.23 14.46 10.07
CA PRO A 36 2.37 13.03 9.87
C PRO A 36 2.46 12.68 8.37
N LEU A 37 3.50 11.92 8.00
CA LEU A 37 3.85 11.64 6.61
C LEU A 37 2.82 10.74 5.91
N SER A 38 2.47 11.09 4.67
CA SER A 38 1.64 10.26 3.79
C SER A 38 2.44 9.12 3.13
N LEU A 39 1.79 8.01 2.80
CA LEU A 39 2.40 6.87 2.12
C LEU A 39 2.07 6.82 0.63
N VAL A 40 3.05 6.49 -0.21
CA VAL A 40 2.85 6.21 -1.64
C VAL A 40 2.74 4.70 -1.85
N ILE A 41 1.58 4.23 -2.29
CA ILE A 41 1.31 2.82 -2.59
C ILE A 41 1.30 2.63 -4.10
N ARG A 42 2.09 1.67 -4.59
CA ARG A 42 2.22 1.37 -6.01
C ARG A 42 1.93 -0.10 -6.30
N ALA A 43 1.05 -0.34 -7.26
CA ALA A 43 0.76 -1.66 -7.79
C ALA A 43 1.12 -1.71 -9.29
N SER A 44 1.61 -2.86 -9.74
CA SER A 44 1.95 -3.12 -11.14
C SER A 44 1.52 -4.53 -11.50
N ASN A 45 1.04 -4.73 -12.73
CA ASN A 45 0.65 -6.04 -13.25
C ASN A 45 1.84 -6.97 -13.61
N GLY A 46 3.05 -6.65 -13.13
CA GLY A 46 4.24 -7.48 -13.29
C GLY A 46 4.83 -7.53 -14.71
N LYS A 47 4.25 -6.80 -15.67
CA LYS A 47 4.77 -6.78 -17.05
C LYS A 47 6.14 -6.09 -17.10
N SER A 48 7.08 -6.76 -17.77
CA SER A 48 8.46 -6.29 -17.90
C SER A 48 8.58 -5.10 -18.87
N LYS A 49 9.76 -4.47 -18.91
CA LYS A 49 10.05 -3.37 -19.85
C LYS A 49 9.88 -3.76 -21.33
N ARG A 50 9.96 -5.05 -21.67
CA ARG A 50 9.77 -5.57 -23.04
C ARG A 50 8.32 -5.43 -23.52
N ASN A 51 7.34 -5.55 -22.62
CA ASN A 51 5.91 -5.43 -22.92
C ASN A 51 5.36 -4.17 -22.27
N ARG A 52 5.93 -3.02 -22.63
CA ARG A 52 5.59 -1.73 -22.00
C ARG A 52 4.20 -1.24 -22.35
N SER A 53 3.68 -1.61 -23.52
CA SER A 53 2.30 -1.30 -23.96
C SER A 53 1.25 -1.83 -22.98
N ASP A 54 1.48 -3.03 -22.44
CA ASP A 54 0.51 -3.72 -21.59
C ASP A 54 0.81 -3.51 -20.10
N LYS A 55 1.84 -2.73 -19.78
CA LYS A 55 2.29 -2.52 -18.41
C LYS A 55 1.39 -1.49 -17.74
N ILE A 56 0.57 -1.97 -16.81
CA ILE A 56 -0.31 -1.12 -16.02
C ILE A 56 0.36 -0.87 -14.67
N ASN A 57 0.57 0.40 -14.32
CA ASN A 57 1.02 0.82 -13.00
C ASN A 57 -0.05 1.74 -12.41
N VAL A 58 -0.47 1.47 -11.19
CA VAL A 58 -1.38 2.32 -10.43
C VAL A 58 -0.64 2.81 -9.20
N SER A 59 -0.74 4.10 -8.90
CA SER A 59 -0.13 4.73 -7.72
C SER A 59 -1.16 5.58 -7.00
N THR A 60 -1.21 5.46 -5.68
CA THR A 60 -2.10 6.24 -4.81
C THR A 60 -1.29 6.79 -3.64
N ILE A 61 -1.62 8.00 -3.20
CA ILE A 61 -1.08 8.60 -1.98
C ILE A 61 -2.14 8.41 -0.89
N VAL A 62 -1.73 7.88 0.27
CA VAL A 62 -2.62 7.58 1.39
C VAL A 62 -2.17 8.39 2.60
N LYS A 63 -3.08 9.18 3.14
CA LYS A 63 -2.87 9.93 4.38
C LYS A 63 -2.87 8.98 5.59
N PRO A 64 -2.19 9.34 6.69
CA PRO A 64 -2.15 8.53 7.91
C PRO A 64 -3.55 8.20 8.44
N ASP A 65 -4.48 9.16 8.41
CA ASP A 65 -5.84 8.99 8.93
C ASP A 65 -6.70 7.99 8.13
N GLU A 66 -6.43 7.87 6.83
CA GLU A 66 -7.19 7.01 5.91
C GLU A 66 -6.55 5.62 5.73
N LEU A 67 -5.40 5.39 6.38
CA LEU A 67 -4.58 4.20 6.17
C LEU A 67 -5.31 2.91 6.56
N GLU A 68 -6.01 2.94 7.69
CA GLU A 68 -6.78 1.78 8.18
C GLU A 68 -7.91 1.43 7.23
N VAL A 69 -8.66 2.43 6.77
CA VAL A 69 -9.78 2.27 5.82
C VAL A 69 -9.27 1.78 4.47
N PHE A 70 -8.12 2.27 4.00
CA PHE A 70 -7.48 1.79 2.78
C PHE A 70 -7.15 0.29 2.87
N TYR A 71 -6.44 -0.12 3.93
CA TYR A 71 -6.00 -1.52 4.05
C TYR A 71 -7.15 -2.48 4.33
N ALA A 72 -8.20 -2.07 5.03
CA ALA A 72 -9.42 -2.86 5.19
C ALA A 72 -10.03 -3.21 3.83
N ARG A 73 -10.29 -2.20 2.98
CA ARG A 73 -10.83 -2.39 1.63
C ARG A 73 -9.87 -3.19 0.74
N TYR A 74 -8.57 -2.88 0.80
CA TYR A 74 -7.55 -3.58 0.04
C TYR A 74 -7.49 -5.08 0.38
N ALA A 75 -7.55 -5.43 1.67
CA ALA A 75 -7.53 -6.81 2.12
C ALA A 75 -8.73 -7.59 1.59
N ASP A 76 -9.91 -7.00 1.56
CA ASP A 76 -11.12 -7.66 1.06
C ASP A 76 -11.05 -7.89 -0.46
N VAL A 77 -10.54 -6.93 -1.22
CA VAL A 77 -10.25 -7.10 -2.66
C VAL A 77 -9.24 -8.22 -2.88
N CYS A 78 -8.16 -8.27 -2.09
CA CYS A 78 -7.17 -9.33 -2.18
C CYS A 78 -7.74 -10.71 -1.83
N LYS A 79 -8.56 -10.81 -0.78
CA LYS A 79 -9.22 -12.08 -0.41
C LYS A 79 -10.13 -12.57 -1.54
N ALA A 80 -10.94 -11.68 -2.13
CA ALA A 80 -11.81 -12.01 -3.25
C ALA A 80 -11.01 -12.44 -4.50
N GLY A 81 -9.91 -11.75 -4.80
CA GLY A 81 -9.05 -12.04 -5.95
C GLY A 81 -8.17 -13.29 -5.81
N MET A 82 -7.84 -13.72 -4.59
CA MET A 82 -6.97 -14.89 -4.32
C MET A 82 -7.75 -16.22 -4.18
N THR A 83 -9.02 -16.26 -4.60
CA THR A 83 -9.90 -17.43 -4.49
C THR A 83 -9.46 -18.63 -5.35
N ALA A 84 -8.65 -18.40 -6.39
CA ALA A 84 -8.13 -19.46 -7.27
C ALA A 84 -6.93 -20.24 -6.70
N LEU A 85 -6.43 -19.88 -5.51
CA LEU A 85 -5.30 -20.57 -4.89
C LEU A 85 -5.73 -21.92 -4.30
N LYS A 86 -4.87 -22.95 -4.45
CA LYS A 86 -5.11 -24.28 -3.85
C LYS A 86 -5.31 -24.14 -2.34
N PRO A 87 -6.41 -24.64 -1.76
CA PRO A 87 -6.63 -24.61 -0.32
C PRO A 87 -5.47 -25.27 0.42
N ARG A 88 -4.97 -24.58 1.46
CA ARG A 88 -3.89 -25.11 2.29
C ARG A 88 -4.28 -26.47 2.85
N ASP A 89 -3.39 -27.44 2.70
CA ASP A 89 -3.60 -28.77 3.27
C ASP A 89 -3.65 -28.70 4.81
N ARG A 90 -4.85 -28.96 5.36
CA ARG A 90 -5.12 -28.96 6.81
C ARG A 90 -5.07 -30.37 7.40
N SER A 91 -4.83 -31.41 6.61
CA SER A 91 -4.81 -32.82 7.06
C SER A 91 -3.87 -33.01 8.26
N ARG A 92 -2.61 -32.60 8.11
CA ARG A 92 -1.57 -32.69 9.15
C ARG A 92 -1.91 -31.93 10.43
N LYS A 93 -2.66 -30.81 10.36
CA LYS A 93 -3.05 -30.02 11.54
C LYS A 93 -4.27 -30.64 12.23
N LYS A 94 -5.23 -31.17 11.47
CA LYS A 94 -6.40 -31.89 11.99
C LYS A 94 -6.00 -33.20 12.68
N GLU A 95 -5.07 -33.97 12.11
CA GLU A 95 -4.56 -35.21 12.70
C GLU A 95 -3.82 -34.94 14.01
N LYS A 96 -2.93 -33.94 14.04
CA LYS A 96 -2.23 -33.52 15.27
C LYS A 96 -3.19 -33.02 16.36
N ALA A 97 -4.26 -32.30 15.98
CA ALA A 97 -5.28 -31.86 16.92
C ALA A 97 -6.11 -33.03 17.48
N LYS A 98 -6.50 -33.99 16.63
CA LYS A 98 -7.20 -35.22 17.07
C LYS A 98 -6.32 -36.09 17.96
N ALA A 99 -5.02 -36.23 17.65
CA ALA A 99 -4.07 -36.98 18.46
C ALA A 99 -3.84 -36.34 19.84
N LYS A 100 -3.73 -35.00 19.92
CA LYS A 100 -3.64 -34.29 21.21
C LYS A 100 -4.93 -34.42 22.03
N LYS A 101 -6.11 -34.36 21.40
CA LYS A 101 -7.40 -34.52 22.08
C LYS A 101 -7.59 -35.94 22.63
N LYS A 102 -7.11 -36.97 21.91
CA LYS A 102 -7.10 -38.36 22.41
C LYS A 102 -6.12 -38.58 23.57
N LYS A 103 -4.99 -37.87 23.61
CA LYS A 103 -4.01 -37.95 24.71
C LYS A 103 -4.40 -37.16 25.97
N ALA A 104 -5.38 -36.26 25.89
CA ALA A 104 -5.88 -35.47 27.03
C ALA A 104 -7.15 -36.06 27.67
N VAL A 105 -7.69 -37.15 27.10
CA VAL A 105 -8.88 -37.88 27.57
C VAL A 105 -8.50 -39.32 27.96
N ALA A 106 -7.20 -39.58 28.16
CA ALA A 106 -6.64 -40.84 28.62
C ALA A 106 -5.77 -40.57 29.86
#